data_AF-F0R883-F1
#
_entry.id   AF-F0R883-F1
#
_cell.length_a   1.000
_cell.length_b   1.000
_cell.length_c   1.000
_cell.angle_alpha   90.00
_cell.angle_beta   90.00
_cell.angle_gamma   90.00
#
_symmetry.space_group_name_H-M   'P 1'
#
loop_
_entity.id
_entity.type
_entity.pdbx_description
1 polymer ?
#
loop_
_entity_poly.entity_id
_entity_poly.type
_entity_poly.pdbx_seq_one_letter_code
_entity_poly.pdbx_strand_id
1 'polypeptide(L)'
;MNVFILEQITLEDLNYPVRETRTSTWGIYSSLDKAYEALQTLVAEENKKYTLGYIVTETRLDNWAMLEVSIHTYTRTGELNDEQIISDEEHPDCDKPFYGRPKEKIRFKPGDIVEVWQCGTSELHIVCALPWTPQEVEKRNKRLVEEYGEGHELRLDSIDDCYLVYSLGIGDTHGHSQAAYLFAPTQKVPAKIRLKLQAKLIEENFTAGHNLQMSELPFAKDPKVLNEVLNIWEKVAKTKDYDEINCLLIRDKADWIKSQLDFSPKQAQRFDRFYTKCKKLLKEKRKEEVY
;
A
#
# COMPACT_ATOMS: atom_id res chain seq x y z
N MET A 1 -4.66 0.40 -32.75
CA MET A 1 -4.53 1.89 -32.65
C MET A 1 -4.71 2.27 -31.20
N ASN A 2 -3.77 3.01 -30.62
CA ASN A 2 -3.85 3.42 -29.22
C ASN A 2 -4.62 4.74 -29.12
N VAL A 3 -5.40 4.89 -28.04
CA VAL A 3 -6.04 6.13 -27.64
C VAL A 3 -5.74 6.44 -26.20
N PHE A 4 -5.77 7.72 -25.85
CA PHE A 4 -5.46 8.23 -24.52
C PHE A 4 -6.72 8.85 -23.93
N ILE A 5 -7.26 8.23 -22.89
CA ILE A 5 -8.48 8.66 -22.22
C ILE A 5 -8.09 9.53 -21.04
N LEU A 6 -8.45 10.82 -21.06
CA LEU A 6 -8.22 11.74 -19.95
C LEU A 6 -9.43 11.74 -19.03
N GLU A 7 -9.19 11.50 -17.75
CA GLU A 7 -10.22 11.53 -16.73
C GLU A 7 -9.77 12.33 -15.51
N GLN A 8 -10.74 12.94 -14.83
CA GLN A 8 -10.54 13.64 -13.58
C GLN A 8 -11.07 12.81 -12.41
N ILE A 9 -10.30 12.76 -11.33
CA ILE A 9 -10.67 12.09 -10.09
C ILE A 9 -11.17 13.15 -9.10
N THR A 10 -12.48 13.16 -8.87
CA THR A 10 -13.16 14.16 -8.04
C THR A 10 -13.48 13.60 -6.65
N LEU A 11 -13.10 14.41 -5.66
CA LEU A 11 -13.49 14.48 -4.25
C LEU A 11 -15.00 14.60 -4.02
N GLU A 12 -15.74 13.57 -3.60
CA GLU A 12 -17.13 13.81 -3.17
C GLU A 12 -17.20 14.46 -1.77
N ASP A 13 -16.22 14.14 -0.93
CA ASP A 13 -16.03 14.75 0.37
C ASP A 13 -14.54 14.96 0.71
N LEU A 14 -14.27 15.68 1.80
CA LEU A 14 -12.91 16.01 2.23
C LEU A 14 -12.53 15.35 3.56
N ASN A 15 -13.27 14.34 4.02
CA ASN A 15 -13.05 13.75 5.33
C ASN A 15 -12.17 12.51 5.24
N TYR A 16 -11.04 12.54 5.92
CA TYR A 16 -10.25 11.33 6.13
C TYR A 16 -10.90 10.39 7.17
N PRO A 17 -10.58 9.08 7.13
CA PRO A 17 -9.54 8.43 6.34
C PRO A 17 -9.96 7.99 4.93
N VAL A 18 -11.25 7.80 4.66
CA VAL A 18 -11.80 7.36 3.37
C VAL A 18 -12.66 8.48 2.81
N ARG A 19 -12.44 8.81 1.54
CA ARG A 19 -13.26 9.76 0.78
C ARG A 19 -13.82 9.08 -0.44
N GLU A 20 -15.10 9.29 -0.70
CA GLU A 20 -15.71 8.84 -1.94
C GLU A 20 -15.15 9.65 -3.11
N THR A 21 -14.99 8.98 -4.25
CA THR A 21 -14.48 9.59 -5.47
C THR A 21 -15.37 9.30 -6.66
N ARG A 22 -15.43 10.26 -7.58
CA ARG A 22 -16.06 10.11 -8.87
C ARG A 22 -15.08 10.39 -9.98
N THR A 23 -15.01 9.50 -10.95
CA THR A 23 -14.26 9.70 -12.19
C THR A 23 -15.15 10.34 -13.24
N SER A 24 -14.64 11.35 -13.95
CA SER A 24 -15.32 11.96 -15.10
C SER A 24 -14.36 12.01 -16.29
N THR A 25 -14.77 11.41 -17.40
CA THR A 25 -14.02 11.43 -18.66
C THR A 25 -14.14 12.80 -19.33
N TRP A 26 -13.01 13.40 -19.66
CA TRP A 26 -12.91 14.73 -20.27
C TRP A 26 -12.59 14.69 -21.77
N GLY A 27 -12.01 13.60 -22.25
CA GLY A 27 -11.75 13.45 -23.67
C GLY A 27 -10.99 12.18 -24.02
N ILE A 28 -10.99 11.86 -25.31
CA ILE A 28 -10.20 10.78 -25.91
C ILE A 28 -9.28 11.42 -26.94
N TYR A 29 -7.99 11.16 -26.82
CA TYR A 29 -6.94 11.81 -27.59
C TYR A 29 -6.13 10.79 -28.38
N SER A 30 -5.50 11.26 -29.46
CA SER A 30 -4.68 10.42 -30.36
C SER A 30 -3.24 10.22 -29.89
N SER A 31 -2.82 10.92 -28.84
CA SER A 31 -1.45 10.88 -28.29
C SER A 31 -1.44 11.38 -26.86
N LEU A 32 -0.48 10.91 -26.05
CA LEU A 32 -0.26 11.40 -24.68
C LEU A 32 -0.06 12.92 -24.63
N ASP A 33 0.73 13.51 -25.53
CA ASP A 33 0.98 14.96 -25.56
C ASP A 33 -0.30 15.78 -25.68
N LYS A 34 -1.21 15.39 -26.59
CA LYS A 34 -2.51 16.04 -26.75
C LYS A 34 -3.41 15.88 -25.52
N ALA A 35 -3.39 14.71 -24.88
CA ALA A 35 -4.11 14.51 -23.62
C ALA A 35 -3.54 15.41 -22.52
N TYR A 36 -2.21 15.56 -22.48
CA TYR A 36 -1.51 16.43 -21.53
C TYR A 36 -1.78 17.91 -21.78
N GLU A 37 -1.78 18.39 -23.03
CA GLU A 37 -2.17 19.77 -23.38
C GLU A 37 -3.60 20.09 -22.93
N ALA A 38 -4.52 19.15 -23.14
CA ALA A 38 -5.90 19.28 -22.67
C ALA A 38 -5.99 19.30 -21.14
N LEU A 39 -5.24 18.42 -20.45
CA LEU A 39 -5.11 18.44 -18.99
C LEU A 39 -4.64 19.81 -18.48
N GLN A 40 -3.61 20.41 -19.09
CA GLN A 40 -3.12 21.73 -18.65
C GLN A 40 -4.18 22.82 -18.81
N THR A 41 -5.03 22.72 -19.84
CA THR A 41 -6.16 23.63 -20.03
C THR A 41 -7.20 23.48 -18.91
N LEU A 42 -7.59 22.24 -18.59
CA LEU A 42 -8.54 21.94 -17.49
C LEU A 42 -8.02 22.46 -16.15
N VAL A 43 -6.74 22.21 -15.86
CA VAL A 43 -6.07 22.64 -14.63
C VAL A 43 -6.03 24.16 -14.50
N ALA A 44 -6.04 24.92 -15.60
CA ALA A 44 -6.07 26.38 -15.56
C ALA A 44 -7.48 26.94 -15.24
N GLU A 45 -8.54 26.23 -15.64
CA GLU A 45 -9.92 26.73 -15.59
C GLU A 45 -10.67 26.31 -14.31
N GLU A 46 -10.27 25.23 -13.65
CA GLU A 46 -11.08 24.62 -12.59
C GLU A 46 -10.74 25.02 -11.14
N ASN A 47 -11.76 24.95 -10.28
CA ASN A 47 -11.59 24.97 -8.83
C ASN A 47 -11.11 23.61 -8.30
N LYS A 48 -9.82 23.54 -7.96
CA LYS A 48 -9.10 22.31 -7.57
C LYS A 48 -9.41 21.79 -6.16
N LYS A 49 -10.33 22.42 -5.41
CA LYS A 49 -10.58 22.07 -4.01
C LYS A 49 -11.00 20.60 -3.85
N TYR A 50 -11.83 20.11 -4.76
CA TYR A 50 -12.36 18.74 -4.76
C TYR A 50 -11.67 17.86 -5.80
N THR A 51 -10.47 18.22 -6.27
CA THR A 51 -9.75 17.37 -7.22
C THR A 51 -8.66 16.61 -6.48
N LEU A 52 -8.70 15.27 -6.56
CA LEU A 52 -7.57 14.44 -6.12
C LEU A 52 -6.42 14.56 -7.12
N GLY A 53 -6.75 14.31 -8.38
CA GLY A 53 -5.81 14.29 -9.48
C GLY A 53 -6.51 13.94 -10.79
N TYR A 54 -5.71 13.58 -11.78
CA TYR A 54 -6.15 13.19 -13.11
C TYR A 54 -5.46 11.89 -13.51
N ILE A 55 -6.07 11.17 -14.44
CA ILE A 55 -5.53 9.95 -15.02
C ILE A 55 -5.62 10.05 -16.54
N VAL A 56 -4.54 9.63 -17.21
CA VAL A 56 -4.53 9.39 -18.64
C VAL A 56 -4.23 7.91 -18.83
N THR A 57 -5.23 7.17 -19.30
CA THR A 57 -5.11 5.73 -19.60
C THR A 57 -4.91 5.56 -21.09
N GLU A 58 -3.86 4.84 -21.47
CA GLU A 58 -3.63 4.42 -22.84
C GLU A 58 -4.31 3.07 -23.09
N THR A 59 -5.12 2.98 -24.14
CA THR A 59 -5.91 1.79 -24.45
C THR A 59 -5.80 1.42 -25.93
N ARG A 60 -5.70 0.11 -26.23
CA ARG A 60 -5.77 -0.41 -27.60
C ARG A 60 -7.22 -0.64 -28.03
N LEU A 61 -7.69 0.11 -29.02
CA LEU A 61 -9.06 0.00 -29.53
C LEU A 61 -9.35 -1.29 -30.32
N ASP A 62 -8.31 -1.91 -30.88
CA ASP A 62 -8.37 -3.09 -31.74
C ASP A 62 -8.20 -4.41 -30.97
N ASN A 63 -8.16 -4.37 -29.64
CA ASN A 63 -8.13 -5.55 -28.79
C ASN A 63 -9.53 -5.82 -28.21
N TRP A 64 -10.03 -7.04 -28.37
CA TRP A 64 -11.32 -7.51 -27.86
C TRP A 64 -11.48 -7.34 -26.33
N ALA A 65 -10.38 -7.26 -25.60
CA ALA A 65 -10.36 -7.04 -24.16
C ALA A 65 -10.12 -5.55 -23.75
N MET A 66 -9.93 -4.63 -24.71
CA MET A 66 -9.56 -3.22 -24.45
C MET A 66 -8.45 -3.11 -23.40
N LEU A 67 -7.37 -3.88 -23.57
CA LEU A 67 -6.27 -3.92 -22.59
C LEU A 67 -5.64 -2.52 -22.44
N GLU A 68 -5.46 -2.12 -21.19
CA GLU A 68 -4.67 -0.96 -20.82
C GLU A 68 -3.21 -1.20 -21.19
N VAL A 69 -2.58 -0.21 -21.81
CA VAL A 69 -1.18 -0.23 -22.23
C VAL A 69 -0.32 0.46 -21.20
N SER A 70 -0.73 1.64 -20.78
CA SER A 70 -0.05 2.46 -19.79
C SER A 70 -1.04 3.33 -19.04
N ILE A 71 -0.64 3.75 -17.85
CA ILE A 71 -1.36 4.68 -17.00
C ILE A 71 -0.41 5.79 -16.60
N HIS A 72 -0.85 7.03 -16.78
CA HIS A 72 -0.18 8.21 -16.25
C HIS A 72 -1.13 8.92 -15.31
N THR A 73 -0.74 9.11 -14.05
CA THR A 73 -1.52 9.91 -13.11
C THR A 73 -0.86 11.26 -12.91
N TYR A 74 -1.69 12.27 -12.66
CA TYR A 74 -1.27 13.65 -12.45
C TYR A 74 -1.90 14.18 -11.17
N THR A 75 -1.18 15.03 -10.46
CA THR A 75 -1.69 15.69 -9.27
C THR A 75 -2.78 16.70 -9.65
N ARG A 76 -3.53 17.21 -8.67
CA ARG A 76 -4.51 18.29 -8.90
C ARG A 76 -3.91 19.58 -9.51
N THR A 77 -2.59 19.73 -9.50
CA THR A 77 -1.88 20.87 -10.13
C THR A 77 -1.44 20.57 -11.55
N GLY A 78 -1.73 19.39 -12.10
CA GLY A 78 -1.35 18.99 -13.46
C GLY A 78 0.10 18.51 -13.59
N GLU A 79 0.82 18.40 -12.47
CA GLU A 79 2.16 17.80 -12.42
C GLU A 79 2.05 16.28 -12.48
N LEU A 80 2.99 15.61 -13.15
CA LEU A 80 3.02 14.14 -13.17
C LEU A 80 3.10 13.62 -11.73
N ASN A 81 2.13 12.78 -11.35
CA ASN A 81 2.12 12.08 -10.08
C ASN A 81 2.97 10.82 -10.19
N ASP A 82 2.66 9.94 -11.15
CA ASP A 82 3.41 8.72 -11.45
C ASP A 82 3.00 8.14 -12.81
N GLU A 83 3.68 7.09 -13.23
CA GLU A 83 3.34 6.32 -14.41
C GLU A 83 3.56 4.81 -14.20
N GLN A 84 2.83 4.02 -14.96
CA GLN A 84 2.92 2.57 -14.97
C GLN A 84 2.72 2.06 -16.39
N ILE A 85 3.59 1.13 -16.78
CA ILE A 85 3.49 0.42 -18.06
C ILE A 85 2.85 -0.94 -17.76
N ILE A 86 1.76 -1.24 -18.47
CA ILE A 86 0.93 -2.43 -18.24
C ILE A 86 1.21 -3.50 -19.29
N SER A 87 1.33 -3.11 -20.56
CA SER A 87 1.71 -4.00 -21.65
C SER A 87 2.64 -3.28 -22.63
N ASP A 88 3.58 -4.03 -23.21
CA ASP A 88 4.46 -3.51 -24.26
C ASP A 88 3.77 -3.63 -25.64
N GLU A 89 3.97 -2.63 -26.50
CA GLU A 89 3.43 -2.59 -27.86
C GLU A 89 3.90 -3.79 -28.70
N GLU A 90 5.12 -4.27 -28.47
CA GLU A 90 5.74 -5.33 -29.27
C GLU A 90 5.17 -6.72 -28.99
N HIS A 91 4.77 -7.02 -27.75
CA HIS A 91 4.30 -8.35 -27.33
C HIS A 91 3.02 -8.23 -26.47
N PRO A 92 1.82 -8.38 -27.07
CA PRO A 92 0.53 -8.28 -26.37
C PRO A 92 0.26 -9.46 -25.42
N ASP A 93 1.08 -10.51 -25.48
CA ASP A 93 1.04 -11.60 -24.52
C ASP A 93 1.72 -11.14 -23.24
N CYS A 94 1.09 -11.40 -22.09
CA CYS A 94 1.52 -11.10 -20.72
C CYS A 94 2.87 -11.76 -20.30
N ASP A 95 3.75 -12.03 -21.26
CA ASP A 95 4.95 -12.85 -21.14
C ASP A 95 6.25 -12.04 -21.02
N LYS A 96 6.21 -10.70 -21.15
CA LYS A 96 7.36 -9.87 -20.73
C LYS A 96 7.21 -9.55 -19.24
N PRO A 97 8.09 -10.08 -18.37
CA PRO A 97 7.97 -9.87 -16.95
C PRO A 97 8.24 -8.42 -16.59
N PHE A 98 7.53 -7.88 -15.61
CA PHE A 98 7.88 -6.63 -14.97
C PHE A 98 9.27 -6.80 -14.32
N TYR A 99 10.27 -6.11 -14.87
CA TYR A 99 11.64 -6.23 -14.38
C TYR A 99 11.91 -5.40 -13.12
N GLY A 100 10.88 -4.85 -12.49
CA GLY A 100 11.03 -3.95 -11.35
C GLY A 100 11.00 -2.47 -11.73
N ARG A 101 10.59 -1.64 -10.77
CA ARG A 101 10.57 -0.18 -10.88
C ARG A 101 11.98 0.38 -10.66
N PRO A 102 12.48 1.25 -11.55
CA PRO A 102 13.73 1.97 -11.30
C PRO A 102 13.69 2.74 -9.98
N LYS A 103 14.76 2.66 -9.19
CA LYS A 103 14.80 3.19 -7.82
C LYS A 103 14.50 4.69 -7.77
N GLU A 104 14.95 5.44 -8.77
CA GLU A 104 14.71 6.88 -8.94
C GLU A 104 13.23 7.24 -9.20
N LYS A 105 12.42 6.27 -9.65
CA LYS A 105 10.97 6.43 -9.81
C LYS A 105 10.17 6.04 -8.56
N ILE A 106 10.80 5.48 -7.52
CA ILE A 106 10.13 5.15 -6.25
C ILE A 106 9.99 6.45 -5.44
N ARG A 107 8.74 6.90 -5.26
CA ARG A 107 8.41 8.21 -4.67
C ARG A 107 8.29 8.19 -3.15
N PHE A 108 7.71 7.12 -2.60
CA PHE A 108 7.41 7.00 -1.17
C PHE A 108 8.38 6.07 -0.46
N LYS A 109 8.45 6.20 0.87
CA LYS A 109 9.29 5.38 1.77
C LYS A 109 8.42 4.69 2.83
N PRO A 110 8.91 3.59 3.44
CA PRO A 110 8.22 2.99 4.58
C PRO A 110 7.92 4.04 5.67
N GLY A 111 6.68 4.05 6.15
CA GLY A 111 6.18 5.02 7.12
C GLY A 111 5.57 6.30 6.53
N ASP A 112 5.69 6.55 5.22
CA ASP A 112 4.95 7.62 4.56
C ASP A 112 3.46 7.33 4.55
N ILE A 113 2.64 8.35 4.77
CA ILE A 113 1.17 8.27 4.67
C ILE A 113 0.77 8.78 3.30
N VAL A 114 0.01 7.97 2.58
CA VAL A 114 -0.41 8.20 1.19
C VAL A 114 -1.93 8.08 1.05
N GLU A 115 -2.46 8.62 -0.03
CA GLU A 115 -3.84 8.40 -0.47
C GLU A 115 -3.82 7.35 -1.57
N VAL A 116 -4.46 6.21 -1.34
CA VAL A 116 -4.65 5.14 -2.32
C VAL A 116 -5.99 5.38 -3.00
N TRP A 117 -5.97 5.61 -4.31
CA TRP A 117 -7.18 5.75 -5.11
C TRP A 117 -7.52 4.44 -5.81
N GLN A 118 -8.54 3.73 -5.31
CA GLN A 118 -8.99 2.45 -5.86
C GLN A 118 -10.49 2.27 -5.62
N CYS A 119 -11.15 1.56 -6.55
CA CYS A 119 -12.55 1.13 -6.40
C CYS A 119 -13.53 2.26 -6.05
N GLY A 120 -13.36 3.45 -6.64
CA GLY A 120 -14.24 4.59 -6.39
C GLY A 120 -13.96 5.33 -5.08
N THR A 121 -12.89 5.00 -4.35
CA THR A 121 -12.54 5.68 -3.10
C THR A 121 -11.10 6.16 -3.10
N SER A 122 -10.80 7.15 -2.25
CA SER A 122 -9.46 7.58 -1.89
C SER A 122 -9.27 7.42 -0.39
N GLU A 123 -8.51 6.41 0.01
CA GLU A 123 -8.27 6.07 1.42
C GLU A 123 -6.84 6.39 1.85
N LEU A 124 -6.67 6.85 3.09
CA LEU A 124 -5.36 7.01 3.71
C LEU A 124 -4.76 5.67 4.13
N HIS A 125 -3.58 5.39 3.62
CA HIS A 125 -2.77 4.23 3.97
C HIS A 125 -1.38 4.66 4.45
N ILE A 126 -0.66 3.75 5.09
CA ILE A 126 0.76 3.91 5.41
C ILE A 126 1.60 2.90 4.63
N VAL A 127 2.70 3.37 4.04
CA VAL A 127 3.60 2.53 3.24
C VAL A 127 4.37 1.58 4.14
N CYS A 128 4.32 0.29 3.82
CA CYS A 128 5.09 -0.77 4.46
C CYS A 128 6.30 -1.16 3.60
N ALA A 129 6.05 -1.62 2.37
CA ALA A 129 7.10 -2.05 1.46
C ALA A 129 7.03 -1.32 0.12
N LEU A 130 8.18 -1.28 -0.55
CA LEU A 130 8.38 -0.59 -1.82
C LEU A 130 8.22 -1.57 -2.99
N PRO A 131 7.89 -1.07 -4.19
CA PRO A 131 7.93 -1.87 -5.41
C PRO A 131 9.31 -2.50 -5.59
N TRP A 132 9.34 -3.71 -6.16
CA TRP A 132 10.57 -4.40 -6.50
C TRP A 132 11.42 -3.54 -7.43
N THR A 133 12.71 -3.40 -7.12
CA THR A 133 13.70 -2.82 -8.04
C THR A 133 14.30 -3.90 -8.94
N PRO A 134 14.82 -3.55 -10.13
CA PRO A 134 15.49 -4.52 -11.00
C PRO A 134 16.61 -5.30 -10.32
N GLN A 135 17.37 -4.64 -9.44
CA GLN A 135 18.45 -5.29 -8.70
C GLN A 135 17.93 -6.31 -7.68
N GLU A 136 16.77 -6.06 -7.06
CA GLU A 136 16.14 -6.99 -6.13
C GLU A 136 15.57 -8.21 -6.84
N VAL A 137 14.92 -8.00 -8.00
CA VAL A 137 14.43 -9.09 -8.86
C VAL A 137 15.59 -9.97 -9.31
N GLU A 138 16.66 -9.37 -9.83
CA GLU A 138 17.84 -10.10 -10.27
C GLU A 138 18.47 -10.91 -9.11
N LYS A 139 18.64 -10.30 -7.94
CA LYS A 139 19.19 -10.97 -6.75
C LYS A 139 18.29 -12.12 -6.28
N ARG A 140 16.96 -11.95 -6.33
CA ARG A 140 16.01 -12.98 -5.95
C ARG A 140 16.04 -14.15 -6.93
N ASN A 141 16.07 -13.86 -8.23
CA ASN A 141 16.12 -14.89 -9.28
C ASN A 141 17.41 -15.69 -9.24
N LYS A 142 18.57 -15.04 -9.02
CA LYS A 142 19.84 -15.75 -8.81
C LYS A 142 19.74 -16.76 -7.66
N ARG A 143 19.18 -16.36 -6.51
CA ARG A 143 18.99 -17.28 -5.36
C ARG A 143 18.03 -18.43 -5.68
N LEU A 144 16.95 -18.16 -6.39
CA LEU A 144 15.98 -19.19 -6.75
C LEU A 144 16.60 -20.23 -7.70
N VAL A 145 17.41 -19.78 -8.67
CA VAL A 145 18.14 -20.67 -9.57
C VAL A 145 19.20 -21.47 -8.83
N GLU A 146 19.93 -20.86 -7.89
CA GLU A 146 20.92 -21.56 -7.06
C GLU A 146 20.28 -22.64 -6.17
N GLU A 147 19.08 -22.38 -5.63
CA GLU A 147 18.40 -23.28 -4.68
C GLU A 147 17.57 -24.38 -5.38
N TYR A 148 16.95 -24.06 -6.52
CA TYR A 148 15.96 -24.93 -7.17
C TYR A 148 16.30 -25.29 -8.63
N GLY A 149 17.27 -24.63 -9.27
CA GLY A 149 17.66 -24.85 -10.67
C GLY A 149 17.05 -23.85 -11.66
N GLU A 150 17.48 -23.92 -12.92
CA GLU A 150 16.97 -23.06 -14.00
C GLU A 150 15.45 -23.23 -14.20
N GLY A 151 14.74 -22.13 -14.52
CA GLY A 151 13.28 -22.14 -14.72
C GLY A 151 12.47 -21.84 -13.45
N HIS A 152 13.12 -21.68 -12.31
CA HIS A 152 12.50 -21.30 -11.03
C HIS A 152 12.55 -19.80 -10.75
N GLU A 153 12.83 -18.96 -11.75
CA GLU A 153 12.83 -17.51 -11.62
C GLU A 153 11.44 -16.95 -11.30
N LEU A 154 11.41 -15.90 -10.50
CA LEU A 154 10.22 -15.09 -10.27
C LEU A 154 9.85 -14.38 -11.57
N ARG A 155 8.62 -14.62 -12.03
CA ARG A 155 7.99 -13.87 -13.11
C ARG A 155 7.01 -12.89 -12.49
N LEU A 156 7.36 -11.61 -12.55
CA LEU A 156 6.49 -10.53 -12.14
C LEU A 156 5.70 -10.02 -13.35
N ASP A 157 4.54 -9.44 -13.12
CA ASP A 157 3.75 -8.75 -14.13
C ASP A 157 3.52 -7.28 -13.74
N SER A 158 2.70 -6.56 -14.51
CA SER A 158 2.46 -5.14 -14.26
C SER A 158 1.73 -4.86 -12.94
N ILE A 159 1.04 -5.81 -12.30
CA ILE A 159 0.43 -5.58 -10.98
C ILE A 159 1.46 -5.67 -9.84
N ASP A 160 2.63 -6.26 -10.08
CA ASP A 160 3.75 -6.27 -9.14
C ASP A 160 4.51 -4.93 -9.07
N ASP A 161 4.19 -4.02 -9.97
CA ASP A 161 4.48 -2.59 -9.87
C ASP A 161 3.58 -1.97 -8.78
N CYS A 162 3.80 -2.35 -7.52
CA CYS A 162 2.95 -1.94 -6.41
C CYS A 162 3.73 -1.67 -5.12
N TYR A 163 3.14 -0.84 -4.26
CA TYR A 163 3.54 -0.69 -2.87
C TYR A 163 2.72 -1.65 -2.01
N LEU A 164 3.34 -2.19 -0.96
CA LEU A 164 2.58 -2.79 0.13
C LEU A 164 2.21 -1.68 1.11
N VAL A 165 0.92 -1.48 1.32
CA VAL A 165 0.36 -0.40 2.13
C VAL A 165 -0.66 -0.94 3.13
N TYR A 166 -0.91 -0.21 4.22
CA TYR A 166 -1.90 -0.59 5.23
C TYR A 166 -2.90 0.54 5.48
N SER A 167 -4.18 0.21 5.42
CA SER A 167 -5.26 1.10 5.88
C SER A 167 -5.56 0.94 7.37
N LEU A 168 -6.52 1.70 7.89
CA LEU A 168 -6.98 1.55 9.26
C LEU A 168 -7.97 0.38 9.39
N GLY A 169 -7.74 -0.50 10.35
CA GLY A 169 -8.68 -1.57 10.71
C GLY A 169 -8.15 -2.51 11.78
N ILE A 170 -8.85 -3.62 12.00
CA ILE A 170 -8.32 -4.77 12.75
C ILE A 170 -8.08 -5.88 11.74
N GLY A 171 -7.07 -6.71 12.00
CA GLY A 171 -6.71 -7.80 11.12
C GLY A 171 -5.88 -7.29 9.96
N ASP A 172 -5.67 -8.18 9.01
CA ASP A 172 -4.88 -7.89 7.82
C ASP A 172 -5.61 -6.93 6.88
N THR A 173 -5.22 -5.66 6.91
CA THR A 173 -5.75 -4.59 6.07
C THR A 173 -4.74 -4.12 5.04
N HIS A 174 -3.81 -5.00 4.63
CA HIS A 174 -2.85 -4.64 3.60
C HIS A 174 -3.51 -4.53 2.23
N GLY A 175 -2.92 -3.67 1.40
CA GLY A 175 -3.20 -3.57 -0.02
C GLY A 175 -1.91 -3.68 -0.81
N HIS A 176 -2.00 -4.34 -1.96
CA HIS A 176 -0.99 -4.28 -3.02
C HIS A 176 -1.42 -3.21 -4.00
N SER A 177 -1.11 -1.96 -3.68
CA SER A 177 -1.62 -0.81 -4.43
C SER A 177 -0.61 -0.40 -5.50
N GLN A 178 -1.04 -0.45 -6.76
CA GLN A 178 -0.22 -0.06 -7.90
C GLN A 178 0.31 1.36 -7.74
N ALA A 179 1.58 1.58 -8.09
CA ALA A 179 2.26 2.83 -7.81
C ALA A 179 1.60 4.06 -8.45
N ALA A 180 1.00 3.89 -9.63
CA ALA A 180 0.23 4.92 -10.33
C ALA A 180 -0.93 5.48 -9.50
N TYR A 181 -1.49 4.68 -8.58
CA TYR A 181 -2.68 5.02 -7.81
C TYR A 181 -2.40 5.57 -6.41
N LEU A 182 -1.13 5.74 -6.04
CA LEU A 182 -0.75 6.39 -4.79
C LEU A 182 -0.53 7.90 -5.02
N PHE A 183 -1.18 8.71 -4.19
CA PHE A 183 -1.03 10.15 -4.16
C PHE A 183 -0.47 10.61 -2.82
N ALA A 184 0.29 11.70 -2.81
CA ALA A 184 0.59 12.39 -1.57
C ALA A 184 -0.71 12.96 -0.96
N PRO A 185 -0.86 13.01 0.38
CA PRO A 185 -2.05 13.55 1.00
C PRO A 185 -2.37 14.98 0.53
N THR A 186 -3.55 15.16 -0.04
CA THR A 186 -4.02 16.44 -0.60
C THR A 186 -4.36 17.48 0.46
N GLN A 187 -4.47 17.06 1.72
CA GLN A 187 -4.65 17.93 2.88
C GLN A 187 -3.89 17.39 4.10
N LYS A 188 -3.82 18.20 5.16
CA LYS A 188 -3.13 17.82 6.38
C LYS A 188 -3.82 16.62 7.04
N VAL A 189 -3.11 15.49 7.12
CA VAL A 189 -3.58 14.29 7.85
C VAL A 189 -3.77 14.62 9.34
N PRO A 190 -4.99 14.42 9.91
CA PRO A 190 -5.26 14.62 11.32
C PRO A 190 -4.32 13.80 12.21
N ALA A 191 -3.82 14.41 13.29
CA ALA A 191 -2.85 13.77 14.19
C ALA A 191 -3.34 12.43 14.74
N LYS A 192 -4.64 12.31 15.02
CA LYS A 192 -5.27 11.07 15.49
C LYS A 192 -5.23 9.96 14.44
N ILE A 193 -5.43 10.28 13.16
CA ILE A 193 -5.37 9.31 12.07
C ILE A 193 -3.92 8.89 11.82
N ARG A 194 -3.00 9.86 11.77
CA ARG A 194 -1.55 9.61 11.66
C ARG A 194 -1.05 8.66 12.74
N LEU A 195 -1.40 8.93 14.00
CA LEU A 195 -1.04 8.09 15.14
C LEU A 195 -1.49 6.63 14.95
N LYS A 196 -2.72 6.44 14.48
CA LYS A 196 -3.30 5.12 14.24
C LYS A 196 -2.64 4.37 13.09
N LEU A 197 -2.36 5.05 11.98
CA LEU A 197 -1.65 4.47 10.84
C LEU A 197 -0.22 4.06 11.23
N GLN A 198 0.50 4.91 11.95
CA GLN A 198 1.82 4.60 12.48
C GLN A 198 1.81 3.38 13.41
N ALA A 199 0.82 3.31 14.31
CA ALA A 199 0.65 2.15 15.17
C ALA A 199 0.29 0.89 14.38
N LYS A 200 -0.54 1.01 13.33
CA LYS A 200 -0.90 -0.10 12.44
C LYS A 200 0.34 -0.68 11.76
N LEU A 201 1.21 0.16 11.20
CA LEU A 201 2.44 -0.32 10.56
C LEU A 201 3.34 -1.10 11.53
N ILE A 202 3.51 -0.59 12.75
CA ILE A 202 4.32 -1.27 13.78
C ILE A 202 3.67 -2.61 14.16
N GLU A 203 2.36 -2.60 14.40
CA GLU A 203 1.62 -3.81 14.76
C GLU A 203 1.81 -4.91 13.72
N GLU A 204 1.57 -4.58 12.45
CA GLU A 204 1.68 -5.48 11.32
C GLU A 204 3.09 -6.02 11.09
N ASN A 205 4.11 -5.21 11.39
CA ASN A 205 5.48 -5.68 11.37
C ASN A 205 5.70 -6.87 12.31
N PHE A 206 4.98 -6.94 13.43
CA PHE A 206 5.07 -8.03 14.38
C PHE A 206 4.04 -9.14 14.18
N THR A 207 2.92 -8.90 13.52
CA THR A 207 1.92 -9.94 13.23
C THR A 207 2.19 -10.60 11.88
N ALA A 208 2.13 -9.86 10.78
CA ALA A 208 2.38 -10.36 9.43
C ALA A 208 3.85 -10.70 9.14
N GLY A 209 4.79 -10.30 10.01
CA GLY A 209 6.19 -10.70 9.91
C GLY A 209 6.96 -9.95 8.83
N HIS A 210 6.55 -8.72 8.54
CA HIS A 210 7.36 -7.81 7.74
C HIS A 210 8.70 -7.58 8.45
N ASN A 211 9.79 -7.54 7.68
CA ASN A 211 11.13 -7.38 8.22
C ASN A 211 11.54 -5.90 8.24
N LEU A 212 10.62 -4.98 8.58
CA LEU A 212 10.99 -3.57 8.69
C LEU A 212 11.91 -3.39 9.89
N GLN A 213 12.97 -2.62 9.66
CA GLN A 213 13.86 -2.23 10.74
C GLN A 213 13.19 -1.10 11.52
N MET A 214 12.74 -1.40 12.74
CA MET A 214 12.09 -0.39 13.60
C MET A 214 12.96 0.85 13.84
N SER A 215 14.29 0.71 13.80
CA SER A 215 15.25 1.82 13.88
C SER A 215 15.16 2.81 12.71
N GLU A 216 14.62 2.40 11.56
CA GLU A 216 14.46 3.25 10.38
C GLU A 216 13.14 4.05 10.42
N LEU A 217 12.20 3.67 11.29
CA LEU A 217 10.94 4.36 11.46
C LEU A 217 11.05 5.42 12.57
N PRO A 218 10.92 6.73 12.27
CA PRO A 218 11.16 7.79 13.24
C PRO A 218 10.16 7.82 14.40
N PHE A 219 9.05 7.11 14.28
CA PHE A 219 7.96 7.05 15.26
C PHE A 219 7.88 5.71 16.01
N ALA A 220 8.75 4.73 15.69
CA ALA A 220 8.66 3.39 16.26
C ALA A 220 8.78 3.33 17.78
N LYS A 221 9.45 4.33 18.39
CA LYS A 221 9.63 4.44 19.84
C LYS A 221 8.79 5.55 20.47
N ASP A 222 7.91 6.21 19.72
CA ASP A 222 7.06 7.27 20.27
C ASP A 222 6.07 6.66 21.29
N PRO A 223 6.05 7.13 22.55
CA PRO A 223 5.20 6.54 23.59
C PRO A 223 3.70 6.57 23.26
N LYS A 224 3.23 7.57 22.52
CA LYS A 224 1.82 7.67 22.09
C LYS A 224 1.53 6.62 21.03
N VAL A 225 2.44 6.42 20.07
CA VAL A 225 2.28 5.39 19.03
C VAL A 225 2.27 4.01 19.67
N LEU A 226 3.22 3.73 20.56
CA LEU A 226 3.30 2.46 21.29
C LEU A 226 2.05 2.19 22.15
N ASN A 227 1.45 3.22 22.74
CA ASN A 227 0.18 3.07 23.43
C ASN A 227 -0.96 2.68 22.49
N GLU A 228 -0.97 3.20 21.27
CA GLU A 228 -1.95 2.84 20.24
C GLU A 228 -1.71 1.44 19.68
N VAL A 229 -0.46 0.99 19.53
CA VAL A 229 -0.12 -0.41 19.20
C VAL A 229 -0.74 -1.37 20.24
N LEU A 230 -0.55 -1.07 21.52
CA LEU A 230 -1.16 -1.85 22.60
C LEU A 230 -2.70 -1.80 22.57
N ASN A 231 -3.30 -0.68 22.15
CA ASN A 231 -4.75 -0.59 21.97
C ASN A 231 -5.24 -1.52 20.85
N ILE A 232 -4.51 -1.59 19.72
CA ILE A 232 -4.83 -2.47 18.58
C ILE A 232 -4.78 -3.93 19.04
N TRP A 233 -3.67 -4.35 19.65
CA TRP A 233 -3.50 -5.71 20.16
C TRP A 233 -4.53 -6.11 21.22
N GLU A 234 -4.84 -5.23 22.16
CA GLU A 234 -5.93 -5.51 23.12
C GLU A 234 -7.29 -5.65 22.44
N LYS A 235 -7.52 -4.92 21.35
CA LYS A 235 -8.73 -5.05 20.52
C LYS A 235 -8.76 -6.39 19.80
N VAL A 236 -7.65 -6.84 19.19
CA VAL A 236 -7.46 -8.18 18.60
C VAL A 236 -7.83 -9.27 19.62
N ALA A 237 -7.29 -9.21 20.85
CA ALA A 237 -7.63 -10.16 21.91
C ALA A 237 -9.09 -10.07 22.39
N LYS A 238 -9.74 -8.90 22.24
CA LYS A 238 -11.15 -8.71 22.61
C LYS A 238 -12.08 -9.27 21.53
N THR A 239 -11.76 -9.08 20.26
CA THR A 239 -12.52 -9.59 19.11
C THR A 239 -12.25 -11.07 18.84
N LYS A 240 -11.29 -11.68 19.55
CA LYS A 240 -10.86 -13.07 19.36
C LYS A 240 -10.44 -13.32 17.90
N ASP A 241 -9.71 -12.37 17.33
CA ASP A 241 -9.10 -12.56 16.02
C ASP A 241 -7.94 -13.55 16.15
N TYR A 242 -8.26 -14.83 15.95
CA TYR A 242 -7.34 -15.93 16.24
C TYR A 242 -6.20 -16.03 15.25
N ASP A 243 -6.35 -15.50 14.04
CA ASP A 243 -5.30 -15.53 13.02
C ASP A 243 -4.20 -14.54 13.40
N GLU A 244 -4.59 -13.31 13.76
CA GLU A 244 -3.67 -12.32 14.34
C GLU A 244 -3.01 -12.80 15.63
N ILE A 245 -3.79 -13.40 16.54
CA ILE A 245 -3.25 -13.98 17.78
C ILE A 245 -2.23 -15.07 17.48
N ASN A 246 -2.50 -15.95 16.52
CA ASN A 246 -1.56 -16.98 16.10
C ASN A 246 -0.27 -16.35 15.59
N CYS A 247 -0.37 -15.44 14.63
CA CYS A 247 0.76 -14.72 14.02
C CYS A 247 1.66 -14.03 15.05
N LEU A 248 1.05 -13.38 16.05
CA LEU A 248 1.79 -12.71 17.12
C LEU A 248 2.51 -13.69 18.07
N LEU A 249 1.92 -14.87 18.31
CA LEU A 249 2.48 -15.88 19.22
C LEU A 249 3.46 -16.84 18.53
N ILE A 250 3.58 -16.81 17.20
CA ILE A 250 4.54 -17.64 16.47
C ILE A 250 5.95 -17.44 17.05
N ARG A 251 6.61 -18.56 17.38
CA ARG A 251 8.00 -18.65 17.90
C ARG A 251 8.23 -17.94 19.25
N ASP A 252 7.18 -17.71 20.03
CA ASP A 252 7.22 -17.08 21.36
C ASP A 252 8.14 -15.85 21.48
N LYS A 253 7.87 -14.85 20.65
CA LYS A 253 8.74 -13.69 20.41
C LYS A 253 8.52 -12.49 21.36
N ALA A 254 7.89 -12.68 22.52
CA ALA A 254 7.52 -11.58 23.43
C ALA A 254 8.68 -10.68 23.85
N ASP A 255 9.78 -11.26 24.33
CA ASP A 255 10.93 -10.48 24.81
C ASP A 255 11.64 -9.77 23.65
N TRP A 256 11.65 -10.39 22.47
CA TRP A 256 12.14 -9.75 21.25
C TRP A 256 11.28 -8.53 20.88
N ILE A 257 9.95 -8.64 20.86
CA ILE A 257 9.05 -7.50 20.60
C ILE A 257 9.33 -6.36 21.57
N LYS A 258 9.38 -6.65 22.89
CA LYS A 258 9.66 -5.65 23.91
C LYS A 258 11.02 -4.97 23.68
N SER A 259 12.04 -5.72 23.27
CA SER A 259 13.38 -5.18 22.97
C SER A 259 13.40 -4.25 21.76
N GLN A 260 12.61 -4.56 20.72
CA GLN A 260 12.54 -3.74 19.51
C GLN A 260 11.78 -2.43 19.74
N LEU A 261 10.72 -2.48 20.55
CA LEU A 261 9.81 -1.35 20.77
C LEU A 261 10.17 -0.46 21.95
N ASP A 262 11.10 -0.89 22.81
CA ASP A 262 11.61 -0.07 23.92
C ASP A 262 10.49 0.45 24.84
N PHE A 263 9.57 -0.46 25.20
CA PHE A 263 8.41 -0.11 26.02
C PHE A 263 8.83 0.44 27.39
N SER A 264 8.12 1.49 27.83
CA SER A 264 8.19 1.92 29.23
C SER A 264 7.74 0.79 30.17
N PRO A 265 8.13 0.80 31.47
CA PRO A 265 7.73 -0.24 32.42
C PRO A 265 6.21 -0.47 32.48
N LYS A 266 5.41 0.59 32.36
CA LYS A 266 3.94 0.50 32.33
C LYS A 266 3.43 -0.17 31.05
N GLN A 267 4.02 0.15 29.90
CA GLN A 267 3.68 -0.45 28.61
C GLN A 267 4.10 -1.92 28.55
N ALA A 268 5.29 -2.25 29.06
CA ALA A 268 5.76 -3.63 29.15
C ALA A 268 4.81 -4.49 30.00
N GLN A 269 4.40 -4.01 31.17
CA GLN A 269 3.43 -4.72 32.00
C GLN A 269 2.06 -4.89 31.30
N ARG A 270 1.63 -3.88 30.54
CA ARG A 270 0.39 -3.95 29.75
C ARG A 270 0.50 -4.99 28.64
N PHE A 271 1.62 -5.01 27.92
CA PHE A 271 1.94 -6.00 26.90
C PHE A 271 1.96 -7.42 27.49
N ASP A 272 2.65 -7.65 28.60
CA ASP A 272 2.74 -8.99 29.22
C ASP A 272 1.36 -9.54 29.61
N ARG A 273 0.47 -8.68 30.15
CA ARG A 273 -0.93 -9.04 30.44
C ARG A 273 -1.69 -9.43 29.18
N PHE A 274 -1.57 -8.62 28.13
CA PHE A 274 -2.20 -8.89 26.85
C PHE A 274 -1.68 -10.20 26.23
N TYR A 275 -0.36 -10.39 26.17
CA TYR A 275 0.29 -11.56 25.58
C TYR A 275 -0.08 -12.85 26.32
N THR A 276 -0.15 -12.81 27.65
CA THR A 276 -0.65 -13.91 28.49
C THR A 276 -2.11 -14.25 28.17
N LYS A 277 -2.95 -13.23 27.96
CA LYS A 277 -4.35 -13.43 27.56
C LYS A 277 -4.44 -14.10 26.19
N CYS A 278 -3.64 -13.69 25.21
CA CYS A 278 -3.58 -14.33 23.90
C CYS A 278 -3.20 -15.81 23.98
N LYS A 279 -2.17 -16.16 24.78
CA LYS A 279 -1.79 -17.56 25.02
C LYS A 279 -2.95 -18.39 25.59
N LYS A 280 -3.71 -17.81 26.51
CA LYS A 280 -4.90 -18.44 27.10
C LYS A 280 -6.00 -18.67 26.05
N LEU A 281 -6.36 -17.63 25.29
CA LEU A 281 -7.40 -17.69 24.26
C LEU A 281 -7.09 -18.76 23.21
N LEU A 282 -5.83 -18.83 22.75
CA LEU A 282 -5.45 -19.81 21.74
C LEU A 282 -5.49 -21.25 22.27
N LYS A 283 -5.12 -21.45 23.54
CA LYS A 283 -5.26 -22.76 24.22
C LYS A 283 -6.73 -23.17 24.38
N GLU A 284 -7.63 -22.21 24.61
CA GLU A 284 -9.07 -22.47 24.70
C GLU A 284 -9.64 -22.88 23.34
N LYS A 285 -9.35 -22.13 22.26
CA LYS A 285 -9.77 -22.48 20.89
C LYS A 285 -9.33 -23.89 20.48
N ARG A 286 -8.06 -24.23 20.72
CA ARG A 286 -7.53 -25.56 20.38
C ARG A 286 -8.18 -26.70 21.17
N LYS A 287 -8.74 -26.43 22.35
CA LYS A 287 -9.50 -27.44 23.09
C LYS A 287 -10.90 -27.62 22.49
N GLU A 288 -11.52 -26.54 22.04
CA GLU A 288 -12.84 -26.57 21.38
C GLU A 288 -12.79 -27.32 20.04
N GLU A 289 -11.68 -27.26 19.29
CA GLU A 289 -11.50 -27.96 18.01
C GLU A 289 -11.25 -29.48 18.13
N VAL A 290 -11.01 -29.98 19.35
CA VAL A 290 -10.71 -31.41 19.63
C VAL A 290 -11.96 -32.18 20.12
N TYR A 291 -13.09 -31.50 20.31
CA TYR A 291 -14.39 -32.08 20.66
C TYR A 291 -15.39 -31.93 19.50
#